data_AF-A0A2N2SPJ0-F1
#
_entry.id   AF-A0A2N2SPJ0-F1
#
_cell.length_a   1.000
_cell.length_b   1.000
_cell.length_c   1.000
_cell.angle_alpha   90.00
_cell.angle_beta   90.00
_cell.angle_gamma   90.00
#
_symmetry.space_group_name_H-M   'P 1'
#
loop_
_entity.id
_entity.type
_entity.pdbx_description
1 polymer ?
#
loop_
_entity_poly.entity_id
_entity_poly.type
_entity_poly.pdbx_seq_one_letter_code
_entity_poly.pdbx_strand_id
1 'polypeptide(L)'
;MSFDSAGPGGAMSGTDKVDSPAANIDDYAEVMSSIRHYSALRFAMLTLFSGAIAGLIVGQYGGYQTGLPRPVAPVAGLFITVIFLWLEITLDSYMNTFEAVARTLKPAGHWSSRSAVTNSLVVIPLRGLYVLVFVFWLWSLYRSLCE
;
A
#
# COMPACT_ATOMS: atom_id res chain seq x y z
N MET A 1 35.93 -63.16 8.96
CA MET A 1 35.11 -63.12 7.74
C MET A 1 33.67 -62.91 8.16
N SER A 2 32.93 -61.87 7.82
CA SER A 2 33.23 -60.49 7.42
C SER A 2 31.96 -59.73 7.76
N PHE A 3 32.10 -58.61 8.46
CA PHE A 3 31.10 -57.54 8.53
C PHE A 3 31.19 -56.74 7.22
N ASP A 4 30.03 -56.36 6.68
CA ASP A 4 29.72 -55.24 5.76
C ASP A 4 28.41 -55.62 5.03
N SER A 5 27.37 -54.80 4.96
CA SER A 5 27.41 -53.48 4.35
C SER A 5 26.41 -52.51 4.97
N ALA A 6 26.93 -51.36 5.40
CA ALA A 6 26.18 -50.12 5.56
C ALA A 6 25.90 -49.46 4.18
N GLY A 7 24.80 -48.70 4.11
CA GLY A 7 24.63 -47.60 3.15
C GLY A 7 23.21 -47.48 2.56
N PRO A 8 22.78 -46.28 2.16
CA PRO A 8 22.85 -45.00 2.87
C PRO A 8 21.46 -44.34 2.96
N GLY A 9 21.38 -43.27 3.76
CA GLY A 9 20.16 -42.49 3.99
C GLY A 9 19.47 -41.99 2.72
N GLY A 10 18.18 -42.28 2.62
CA GLY A 10 17.25 -41.53 1.80
C GLY A 10 16.84 -40.27 2.55
N ALA A 11 17.57 -39.18 2.34
CA ALA A 11 17.03 -37.85 2.56
C ALA A 11 15.78 -37.71 1.68
N MET A 12 14.60 -37.58 2.31
CA MET A 12 13.39 -37.12 1.62
C MET A 12 13.61 -35.66 1.20
N SER A 13 14.22 -35.52 0.03
CA SER A 13 14.26 -34.32 -0.80
C SER A 13 13.12 -34.42 -1.81
N GLY A 14 12.42 -33.30 -2.04
CA GLY A 14 11.40 -33.16 -3.08
C GLY A 14 9.99 -33.06 -2.47
N THR A 15 9.45 -31.89 -2.14
CA THR A 15 8.90 -30.91 -3.10
C THR A 15 8.12 -31.54 -4.26
N ASP A 16 7.30 -32.54 -3.98
CA ASP A 16 6.15 -32.87 -4.84
C ASP A 16 4.88 -32.27 -4.23
N LYS A 17 4.80 -30.94 -4.18
CA LYS A 17 3.49 -30.32 -4.41
C LYS A 17 3.27 -30.45 -5.91
N VAL A 18 2.77 -31.62 -6.31
CA VAL A 18 2.16 -31.85 -7.62
C VAL A 18 1.35 -30.60 -7.94
N ASP A 19 1.68 -29.96 -9.07
CA ASP A 19 0.99 -28.82 -9.67
C ASP A 19 -0.47 -29.20 -9.96
N SER A 20 -1.26 -29.36 -8.92
CA SER A 20 -2.65 -29.69 -9.02
C SER A 20 -3.32 -28.42 -9.55
N PRO A 21 -3.98 -28.46 -10.72
CA PRO A 21 -4.61 -27.29 -11.30
C PRO A 21 -5.61 -26.64 -10.32
N ALA A 22 -6.18 -27.41 -9.39
CA ALA A 22 -7.00 -26.92 -8.29
C ALA A 22 -6.22 -26.05 -7.29
N ALA A 23 -5.01 -26.45 -6.86
CA ALA A 23 -4.17 -25.66 -5.94
C ALA A 23 -3.76 -24.31 -6.56
N ASN A 24 -3.40 -24.31 -7.84
CA ASN A 24 -3.09 -23.08 -8.57
C ASN A 24 -4.31 -22.16 -8.77
N ILE A 25 -5.54 -22.70 -8.80
CA ILE A 25 -6.78 -21.91 -8.89
C ILE A 25 -7.14 -21.30 -7.53
N ASP A 26 -6.98 -22.05 -6.44
CA ASP A 26 -7.26 -21.59 -5.08
C ASP A 26 -6.26 -20.48 -4.67
N ASP A 27 -4.96 -20.68 -4.93
CA ASP A 27 -3.92 -19.68 -4.68
C ASP A 27 -4.15 -18.40 -5.52
N TYR A 28 -4.63 -18.55 -6.75
CA TYR A 28 -4.97 -17.40 -7.61
C TYR A 28 -6.21 -16.64 -7.10
N ALA A 29 -7.23 -17.35 -6.59
CA ALA A 29 -8.41 -16.73 -6.00
C ALA A 29 -8.05 -15.95 -4.72
N GLU A 30 -7.14 -16.48 -3.91
CA GLU A 30 -6.62 -15.81 -2.71
C GLU A 30 -5.83 -14.54 -3.03
N VAL A 31 -4.95 -14.60 -4.04
CA VAL A 31 -4.22 -13.40 -4.52
C VAL A 31 -5.18 -12.36 -5.08
N MET A 32 -6.22 -12.78 -5.81
CA MET A 32 -7.25 -11.86 -6.32
C MET A 32 -8.05 -11.20 -5.20
N SER A 33 -8.41 -11.96 -4.16
CA SER A 33 -9.07 -11.46 -2.96
C SER A 33 -8.21 -10.40 -2.27
N SER A 34 -6.91 -10.69 -2.11
CA SER A 34 -5.93 -9.79 -1.53
C SER A 34 -5.83 -8.48 -2.32
N ILE A 35 -5.70 -8.55 -3.65
CA ILE A 35 -5.66 -7.36 -4.51
C ILE A 35 -6.92 -6.48 -4.36
N ARG A 36 -8.11 -7.09 -4.33
CA ARG A 36 -9.37 -6.36 -4.13
C ARG A 36 -9.41 -5.70 -2.75
N HIS A 37 -8.97 -6.41 -1.72
CA HIS A 37 -8.90 -5.91 -0.36
C HIS A 37 -7.98 -4.68 -0.26
N TYR A 38 -6.76 -4.74 -0.79
CA TYR A 38 -5.82 -3.61 -0.78
C TYR A 38 -6.30 -2.42 -1.61
N SER A 39 -6.98 -2.66 -2.73
CA SER A 39 -7.61 -1.58 -3.50
C SER A 39 -8.70 -0.86 -2.71
N ALA A 40 -9.56 -1.60 -1.99
CA ALA A 40 -10.58 -1.00 -1.13
C ALA A 40 -9.94 -0.20 0.01
N LEU A 41 -8.83 -0.69 0.55
CA LEU A 41 -8.08 -0.03 1.61
C LEU A 41 -7.48 1.31 1.15
N ARG A 42 -6.96 1.40 -0.08
CA ARG A 42 -6.51 2.67 -0.70
C ARG A 42 -7.64 3.69 -0.81
N PHE A 43 -8.85 3.28 -1.21
CA PHE A 43 -10.02 4.16 -1.27
C PHE A 43 -10.47 4.65 0.13
N ALA A 44 -10.47 3.76 1.12
CA ALA A 44 -10.78 4.11 2.50
C ALA A 44 -9.78 5.13 3.05
N MET A 45 -8.48 4.92 2.79
CA MET A 45 -7.42 5.87 3.17
C MET A 45 -7.65 7.25 2.54
N LEU A 46 -7.95 7.33 1.24
CA LEU A 46 -8.17 8.60 0.56
C LEU A 46 -9.37 9.36 1.16
N THR A 47 -10.43 8.64 1.53
CA THR A 47 -11.62 9.22 2.17
C THR A 47 -11.28 9.79 3.55
N LEU A 48 -10.58 9.01 4.38
CA LEU A 48 -10.14 9.44 5.71
C LEU A 48 -9.18 10.63 5.64
N PHE A 49 -8.24 10.59 4.71
CA PHE A 49 -7.32 11.70 4.46
C PHE A 49 -8.08 12.96 4.09
N SER A 50 -8.99 12.88 3.11
CA SER A 50 -9.77 14.04 2.66
C SER A 50 -10.63 14.63 3.78
N GLY A 51 -11.27 13.78 4.59
CA GLY A 51 -12.03 14.22 5.76
C GLY A 51 -11.17 14.87 6.83
N ALA A 52 -10.01 14.30 7.14
CA ALA A 52 -9.07 14.86 8.10
C ALA A 52 -8.52 16.23 7.65
N ILE A 53 -8.13 16.35 6.38
CA ILE A 53 -7.66 17.62 5.80
C ILE A 53 -8.77 18.68 5.81
N ALA A 54 -9.99 18.32 5.40
CA ALA A 54 -11.13 19.23 5.45
C ALA A 54 -11.41 19.72 6.89
N GLY A 55 -11.39 18.80 7.86
CA GLY A 55 -11.57 19.13 9.27
C GLY A 55 -10.49 20.09 9.78
N LEU A 56 -9.22 19.88 9.42
CA LEU A 56 -8.12 20.76 9.81
C LEU A 56 -8.22 22.15 9.14
N ILE A 57 -8.60 22.22 7.86
CA ILE A 57 -8.80 23.50 7.15
C ILE A 57 -9.92 24.30 7.82
N VAL A 58 -11.05 23.67 8.12
CA VAL A 58 -12.17 24.31 8.83
C VAL A 58 -11.74 24.75 10.23
N GLY A 59 -10.97 23.92 10.94
CA GLY A 59 -10.44 24.28 12.27
C GLY A 59 -9.49 25.48 12.25
N GLN A 60 -8.67 25.62 11.20
CA GLN A 60 -7.67 26.70 11.08
C GLN A 60 -8.28 28.02 10.57
N TYR A 61 -9.18 27.96 9.59
CA TYR A 61 -9.70 29.14 8.88
C TYR A 61 -11.18 29.44 9.13
N GLY A 62 -11.92 28.52 9.76
CA GLY A 62 -13.38 28.59 9.90
C GLY A 62 -13.90 29.56 10.97
N GLY A 63 -13.07 30.43 11.53
CA GLY A 63 -13.49 31.43 12.53
C GLY A 63 -13.90 30.86 13.90
N TYR A 64 -13.87 29.54 14.08
CA TYR A 64 -14.09 28.90 15.37
C TYR A 64 -12.88 29.16 16.28
N GLN A 65 -13.08 29.87 17.39
CA GLN A 65 -12.04 30.04 18.41
C GLN A 65 -11.82 28.70 19.13
N THR A 66 -10.92 27.89 18.62
CA THR A 66 -10.62 26.56 19.18
C THR A 66 -9.74 26.62 20.43
N GLY A 67 -9.32 27.81 20.89
CA GLY A 67 -8.43 27.98 22.05
C GLY A 67 -7.04 27.35 21.88
N LEU A 68 -6.79 26.71 20.73
CA LEU A 68 -5.55 26.02 20.40
C LEU A 68 -4.53 27.00 19.79
N PRO A 69 -3.23 26.77 20.01
CA PRO A 69 -2.19 27.54 19.34
C PRO A 69 -2.33 27.42 17.81
N ARG A 70 -2.20 28.55 17.10
CA ARG A 70 -2.21 28.63 15.62
C ARG A 70 -1.32 27.59 14.88
N PRO A 71 -0.13 27.19 15.37
CA PRO A 71 0.69 26.19 14.67
C PRO A 71 0.21 24.74 14.84
N VAL A 72 -0.77 24.45 15.71
CA VAL A 72 -1.20 23.05 15.95
C VAL A 72 -1.82 22.42 14.71
N ALA A 73 -2.73 23.13 14.02
CA ALA A 73 -3.36 22.61 12.82
C ALA A 73 -2.35 22.28 11.69
N PRO A 74 -1.40 23.18 11.34
CA PRO A 74 -0.42 22.84 10.32
C PRO A 74 0.56 21.74 10.72
N VAL A 75 0.96 21.65 11.99
CA VAL A 75 1.79 20.52 12.48
C VAL A 75 1.02 19.21 12.37
N ALA A 76 -0.25 19.18 12.78
CA ALA A 76 -1.11 18.00 12.64
C ALA A 76 -1.31 17.62 11.16
N GLY A 77 -1.53 18.60 10.29
CA GLY A 77 -1.67 18.40 8.85
C GLY A 77 -0.43 17.78 8.20
N LEU A 78 0.77 18.24 8.58
CA LEU A 78 2.04 17.63 8.15
C LEU A 78 2.15 16.19 8.62
N PHE A 79 1.90 15.92 9.89
CA PHE A 79 1.98 14.56 10.45
C PHE A 79 1.02 13.61 9.74
N ILE A 80 -0.24 14.00 9.56
CA ILE A 80 -1.25 13.19 8.86
C ILE A 80 -0.78 12.92 7.43
N THR A 81 -0.29 13.94 6.72
CA THR A 81 0.14 13.77 5.34
C THR A 81 1.34 12.82 5.23
N VAL A 82 2.31 12.89 6.15
CA VAL A 82 3.46 11.96 6.19
C VAL A 82 3.02 10.53 6.47
N ILE A 83 2.13 10.32 7.45
CA ILE A 83 1.61 9.00 7.80
C ILE A 83 0.89 8.37 6.60
N PHE A 84 0.00 9.12 5.95
CA PHE A 84 -0.75 8.63 4.80
C PHE A 84 0.14 8.41 3.57
N LEU A 85 1.16 9.26 3.35
CA LEU A 85 2.16 9.03 2.30
C LEU A 85 2.94 7.72 2.54
N TRP A 86 3.34 7.46 3.79
CA TRP A 86 4.04 6.24 4.15
C TRP A 86 3.17 4.98 3.98
N LEU A 87 1.90 5.07 4.38
CA LEU A 87 0.92 4.01 4.16
C LEU A 87 0.71 3.74 2.66
N GLU A 88 0.60 4.79 1.85
CA GLU A 88 0.47 4.68 0.39
C GLU A 88 1.67 3.96 -0.25
N ILE A 89 2.90 4.32 0.14
CA ILE A 89 4.13 3.65 -0.34
C ILE A 89 4.14 2.17 0.06
N THR A 90 3.73 1.90 1.30
CA THR A 90 3.68 0.54 1.84
C THR A 90 2.67 -0.33 1.09
N LEU A 91 1.46 0.20 0.84
CA LEU A 91 0.42 -0.48 0.05
C LEU A 91 0.89 -0.77 -1.37
N ASP A 92 1.58 0.18 -1.99
CA ASP A 92 2.10 0.03 -3.35
C ASP A 92 3.13 -1.11 -3.43
N SER A 93 4.01 -1.21 -2.44
CA SER A 93 4.98 -2.30 -2.34
C SER A 93 4.30 -3.68 -2.19
N TYR A 94 3.26 -3.77 -1.35
CA TYR A 94 2.49 -5.01 -1.20
C TYR A 94 1.77 -5.37 -2.51
N MET A 95 1.07 -4.42 -3.14
CA MET A 95 0.36 -4.67 -4.40
C MET A 95 1.31 -5.14 -5.51
N ASN A 96 2.49 -4.54 -5.64
CA ASN A 96 3.50 -4.96 -6.63
C ASN A 96 3.98 -6.40 -6.38
N THR A 97 4.10 -6.81 -5.11
CA THR A 97 4.49 -8.17 -4.74
C THR A 97 3.40 -9.18 -5.10
N PHE A 98 2.14 -8.88 -4.79
CA PHE A 98 1.01 -9.73 -5.16
C PHE A 98 0.80 -9.81 -6.67
N GLU A 99 1.05 -8.71 -7.40
CA GLU A 99 0.99 -8.71 -8.87
C GLU A 99 2.09 -9.58 -9.48
N ALA A 100 3.31 -9.56 -8.93
CA ALA A 100 4.39 -10.43 -9.36
C ALA A 100 4.03 -11.92 -9.16
N VAL A 101 3.46 -12.27 -8.01
CA VAL A 101 3.00 -13.63 -7.69
C VAL A 101 1.80 -14.06 -8.56
N ALA A 102 0.87 -13.15 -8.84
CA ALA A 102 -0.25 -13.42 -9.75
C ALA A 102 0.21 -13.75 -11.19
N ARG A 103 1.26 -13.05 -11.66
CA ARG A 103 1.84 -13.28 -12.99
C ARG A 103 2.56 -14.63 -13.08
N THR A 104 3.19 -15.10 -11.99
CA THR A 104 3.86 -16.41 -11.95
C THR A 104 2.85 -17.57 -11.88
N LEU A 105 1.73 -17.39 -11.18
CA LEU A 105 0.68 -18.42 -11.04
C LEU A 105 -0.15 -18.62 -12.32
N LYS A 106 -0.40 -17.57 -13.11
CA LYS A 106 -1.21 -17.68 -14.34
C LYS A 106 -0.67 -16.80 -15.48
N PRO A 107 0.35 -17.25 -16.23
CA PRO A 107 0.98 -16.45 -17.29
C PRO A 107 0.04 -16.10 -18.45
N ALA A 108 -1.03 -16.86 -18.66
CA ALA A 108 -2.06 -16.61 -19.68
C ALA A 108 -3.36 -15.93 -19.12
N GLY A 109 -3.35 -15.48 -17.86
CA GLY A 109 -4.51 -14.83 -17.23
C GLY A 109 -4.66 -13.35 -17.60
N HIS A 110 -5.84 -12.76 -17.38
CA HIS A 110 -6.15 -11.35 -17.65
C HIS A 110 -5.20 -10.32 -16.99
N TRP A 111 -4.34 -10.74 -16.06
CA TRP A 111 -3.31 -9.89 -15.46
C TRP A 111 -2.05 -9.72 -16.31
N SER A 112 -1.80 -10.59 -17.30
CA SER A 112 -0.70 -10.39 -18.25
C SER A 112 -0.96 -9.24 -19.24
N SER A 113 -2.24 -8.89 -19.47
CA SER A 113 -2.64 -7.74 -20.30
C SER A 113 -2.78 -6.44 -19.51
N ARG A 114 -2.79 -6.49 -18.18
CA ARG A 114 -2.82 -5.30 -17.32
C ARG A 114 -1.41 -4.69 -17.32
N SER A 115 -1.17 -3.80 -18.27
CA SER A 115 0.15 -3.18 -18.42
C SER A 115 0.49 -2.39 -17.16
N ALA A 116 1.76 -2.45 -16.75
CA ALA A 116 2.29 -1.67 -15.62
C ALA A 116 1.98 -0.16 -15.75
N VAL A 117 1.73 0.31 -16.97
CA VAL A 117 1.35 1.68 -17.31
C VAL A 117 0.00 2.08 -16.71
N THR A 118 -0.99 1.18 -16.71
CA THR A 118 -2.31 1.46 -16.10
C THR A 118 -2.22 1.53 -14.57
N ASN A 119 -1.31 0.78 -13.96
CA ASN A 119 -1.10 0.83 -12.52
C ASN A 119 -0.40 2.15 -12.13
N SER A 120 0.61 2.59 -12.90
CA SER A 120 1.25 3.90 -12.68
C SER A 120 0.30 5.10 -12.88
N LEU A 121 -0.67 5.02 -13.80
CA LEU A 121 -1.62 6.11 -14.04
C LEU A 121 -2.50 6.46 -12.84
N VAL A 122 -2.74 5.52 -11.92
CA VAL A 122 -3.54 5.76 -10.71
C VAL A 122 -2.66 6.21 -9.53
N VAL A 123 -1.43 5.70 -9.45
CA VAL A 123 -0.51 5.97 -8.33
C VAL A 123 0.14 7.35 -8.44
N ILE A 124 0.48 7.81 -9.64
CA ILE A 124 1.12 9.11 -9.89
C ILE A 124 0.25 10.29 -9.39
N PRO A 125 -1.04 10.43 -9.77
CA PRO A 125 -1.85 11.54 -9.31
C PRO A 125 -2.11 11.50 -7.81
N LEU A 126 -2.23 10.32 -7.20
CA LEU A 126 -2.38 10.19 -5.74
C LEU A 126 -1.13 10.71 -5.01
N ARG A 127 0.06 10.31 -5.44
CA ARG A 127 1.32 10.79 -4.87
C ARG A 127 1.47 12.31 -5.06
N GLY A 128 1.08 12.82 -6.23
CA GLY A 128 1.04 14.26 -6.50
C GLY A 128 0.13 15.02 -5.54
N LEU A 129 -1.05 14.48 -5.23
CA LEU A 129 -1.97 15.06 -4.25
C LEU A 129 -1.34 15.15 -2.86
N TYR A 130 -0.71 14.08 -2.38
CA TYR A 130 -0.04 14.10 -1.07
C TYR A 130 1.10 15.12 -1.01
N VAL A 131 1.94 15.21 -2.05
CA VAL A 131 3.02 16.21 -2.12
C VAL A 131 2.45 17.63 -2.11
N LEU A 132 1.38 17.88 -2.86
CA LEU A 132 0.72 19.19 -2.88
C LEU A 132 0.19 19.57 -1.50
N VAL A 133 -0.51 18.66 -0.82
CA VAL A 133 -1.03 18.89 0.54
C VAL A 133 0.11 19.09 1.54
N PHE A 134 1.22 18.36 1.39
CA PHE A 134 2.41 18.53 2.22
C PHE A 134 3.02 19.93 2.07
N VAL A 135 3.19 20.41 0.83
CA VAL A 135 3.69 21.76 0.54
C VAL A 135 2.73 22.83 1.08
N PHE A 136 1.42 22.61 0.93
CA PHE A 136 0.39 23.50 1.51
C PHE A 136 0.55 23.63 3.03
N TRP A 137 0.72 22.52 3.75
CA TRP A 137 0.90 22.57 5.19
C TRP A 137 2.24 23.17 5.62
N LEU A 138 3.32 22.91 4.87
CA LEU A 138 4.62 23.57 5.11
C LEU A 138 4.50 25.09 4.99
N TRP A 139 3.83 25.55 3.93
CA TRP A 139 3.59 26.98 3.72
C TRP A 139 2.70 27.58 4.81
N SER A 140 1.65 26.86 5.21
CA SER A 140 0.75 27.26 6.30
C SER A 140 1.47 27.33 7.65
N LEU A 141 2.38 26.39 7.93
CA LEU A 141 3.22 26.39 9.13
C LEU A 141 4.17 27.59 9.13
N TYR A 142 4.86 27.83 8.01
CA TYR A 142 5.76 28.98 7.86
C TYR A 142 5.04 30.29 8.13
N ARG A 143 3.85 30.46 7.52
CA ARG A 143 3.02 31.64 7.76
C ARG A 143 2.62 31.78 9.23
N SER A 144 2.24 30.68 9.89
CA SER A 144 1.81 30.68 11.28
C SER A 144 2.93 30.96 12.29
N LEU A 145 4.20 30.85 11.87
CA LEU A 145 5.38 31.17 12.70
C LEU A 145 5.85 32.62 12.53
N CYS A 146 5.49 33.28 11.43
CA CYS A 146 5.88 34.65 11.14
C CYS A 146 4.83 35.70 11.56
N GLU A 147 3.59 35.29 11.81
CA GLU A 147 2.51 36.13 12.38
C GLU A 147 2.49 36.04 13.91
#